data_AF-A0A8F0WPL0-F1
#
_entry.id   AF-A0A8F0WPL0-F1
#
_cell.length_a   1.000
_cell.length_b   1.000
_cell.length_c   1.000
_cell.angle_alpha   90.00
_cell.angle_beta   90.00
_cell.angle_gamma   90.00
#
_symmetry.space_group_name_H-M   'P 1'
#
loop_
_entity.id
_entity.type
_entity.pdbx_description
1 polymer ?
#
loop_
_entity_poly.entity_id
_entity_poly.type
_entity_poly.pdbx_seq_one_letter_code
_entity_poly.pdbx_strand_id
1 'polypeptide(L)'
;DLDSIIDGYMDLEMVEFTLHEVLVASLSQVMTKSNAKGIRVVNDVEEKITTETLYGDSIRLQQVLADFLLISINFTPTGGQVVEPPTLTQHHLGKLVHLANLEFR
;
A
#
# COMPACT_ATOMS: atom_id res chain seq x y z
N ASP A 1 -12.19 -0.91 13.90
CA ASP A 1 -11.43 0.09 13.15
C ASP A 1 -12.15 1.43 13.03
N LEU A 2 -13.24 1.54 12.25
CA LEU A 2 -13.82 2.86 11.97
C LEU A 2 -14.29 3.61 13.23
N ASP A 3 -14.99 2.93 14.15
CA ASP A 3 -15.44 3.55 15.40
C ASP A 3 -14.25 3.99 16.28
N SER A 4 -13.21 3.15 16.37
CA SER A 4 -11.97 3.46 17.11
C SER A 4 -11.19 4.64 16.51
N ILE A 5 -11.21 4.79 15.18
CA ILE A 5 -10.64 5.95 14.48
C ILE A 5 -11.44 7.21 14.80
N ILE A 6 -12.78 7.14 14.68
CA ILE A 6 -13.70 8.27 14.93
C ILE A 6 -13.58 8.76 16.37
N ASP A 7 -13.47 7.83 17.31
CA ASP A 7 -13.34 8.14 18.73
C ASP A 7 -11.92 8.58 19.13
N GLY A 8 -10.95 8.50 18.21
CA GLY A 8 -9.56 8.90 18.44
C GLY A 8 -8.74 7.93 19.31
N TYR A 9 -9.25 6.73 19.54
CA TYR A 9 -8.62 5.68 20.37
C TYR A 9 -7.97 4.58 19.53
N MET A 10 -7.63 4.87 18.28
CA MET A 10 -6.98 3.87 17.44
C MET A 10 -5.52 3.69 17.87
N ASP A 11 -5.25 2.58 18.53
CA ASP A 11 -3.90 2.13 18.78
C ASP A 11 -3.27 1.58 17.49
N LEU A 12 -2.05 2.03 17.20
CA LEU A 12 -1.24 1.54 16.09
C LEU A 12 -0.32 0.43 16.59
N GLU A 13 -0.32 -0.69 15.89
CA GLU A 13 0.63 -1.77 16.18
C GLU A 13 1.94 -1.50 15.45
N MET A 14 2.86 -0.85 16.15
CA MET A 14 4.14 -0.43 15.56
C MET A 14 5.10 -1.61 15.45
N VAL A 15 5.36 -2.05 14.21
CA VAL A 15 6.27 -3.15 13.90
C VAL A 15 7.24 -2.77 12.80
N GLU A 16 8.35 -3.51 12.73
CA GLU A 16 9.27 -3.46 11.61
C GLU A 16 8.73 -4.35 10.47
N PHE A 17 8.69 -3.83 9.25
CA PHE A 17 8.20 -4.57 8.08
C PHE A 17 8.83 -4.05 6.79
N THR A 18 8.76 -4.84 5.70
CA THR A 18 9.18 -4.38 4.38
C THR A 18 8.00 -3.87 3.56
N LEU A 19 8.21 -2.84 2.74
CA LEU A 19 7.15 -2.37 1.84
C LEU A 19 6.74 -3.46 0.83
N HIS A 20 7.65 -4.37 0.48
CA HIS A 20 7.35 -5.52 -0.35
C HIS A 20 6.23 -6.41 0.22
N GLU A 21 6.31 -6.78 1.50
CA GLU A 21 5.33 -7.65 2.15
C GLU A 21 3.92 -7.04 2.08
N VAL A 22 3.82 -5.74 2.38
CA VAL A 22 2.55 -5.00 2.35
C VAL A 22 1.98 -4.93 0.93
N LEU A 23 2.82 -4.64 -0.06
CA LEU A 23 2.40 -4.60 -1.47
C LEU A 23 1.93 -5.96 -1.98
N VAL A 24 2.67 -7.04 -1.70
CA VAL A 24 2.30 -8.40 -2.11
C VAL A 24 0.97 -8.82 -1.48
N ALA A 25 0.77 -8.54 -0.20
CA ALA A 25 -0.47 -8.86 0.49
C ALA A 25 -1.66 -8.07 -0.09
N SER A 26 -1.48 -6.77 -0.33
CA SER A 26 -2.52 -5.89 -0.91
C SER A 26 -2.90 -6.30 -2.33
N LEU A 27 -1.91 -6.61 -3.17
CA LEU A 27 -2.13 -7.11 -4.54
C LEU A 27 -2.88 -8.44 -4.54
N SER A 28 -2.47 -9.38 -3.67
CA SER A 28 -3.10 -10.69 -3.55
C SER A 28 -4.59 -10.60 -3.22
N GLN A 29 -4.99 -9.63 -2.38
CA GLN A 29 -6.39 -9.42 -2.00
C GLN A 29 -7.28 -9.01 -3.19
N VAL A 30 -6.72 -8.34 -4.20
CA VAL A 30 -7.49 -7.86 -5.36
C VAL A 30 -7.35 -8.75 -6.61
N MET A 31 -6.51 -9.78 -6.56
CA MET A 31 -6.24 -10.70 -7.69
C MET A 31 -7.50 -11.36 -8.24
N THR A 32 -8.38 -11.88 -7.38
CA THR A 32 -9.60 -12.58 -7.83
C THR A 32 -10.48 -11.66 -8.67
N LYS A 33 -10.64 -10.40 -8.26
CA LYS A 33 -11.52 -9.43 -8.93
C LYS A 33 -10.90 -8.86 -10.19
N SER A 34 -9.60 -8.54 -10.16
CA SER A 34 -8.87 -8.11 -11.36
C SER A 34 -8.91 -9.19 -12.43
N ASN A 35 -8.67 -10.46 -12.08
CA ASN A 35 -8.77 -11.59 -12.99
C ASN A 35 -10.19 -11.74 -13.58
N ALA A 36 -11.24 -11.62 -12.76
CA ALA A 36 -12.62 -11.68 -13.23
C ALA A 36 -12.99 -10.57 -14.23
N LYS A 37 -12.39 -9.37 -14.10
CA LYS A 37 -12.55 -8.25 -15.04
C LYS A 37 -11.50 -8.25 -16.17
N GLY A 38 -10.58 -9.21 -16.20
CA GLY A 38 -9.44 -9.20 -17.13
C GLY A 38 -8.56 -7.96 -16.99
N ILE A 39 -8.53 -7.32 -15.82
CA ILE A 39 -7.69 -6.15 -15.55
C ILE A 39 -6.30 -6.63 -15.20
N ARG A 40 -5.29 -6.08 -15.89
CA ARG A 40 -3.89 -6.34 -15.56
C ARG A 40 -3.43 -5.38 -14.48
N VAL A 41 -2.99 -5.91 -13.34
CA VAL A 41 -2.34 -5.11 -12.30
C VAL A 41 -0.83 -5.25 -12.50
N VAL A 42 -0.15 -4.17 -12.85
CA VAL A 42 1.29 -4.17 -13.08
C VAL A 42 2.00 -3.58 -11.88
N ASN A 43 2.88 -4.39 -11.31
CA ASN A 43 3.72 -4.02 -10.20
C ASN A 43 5.09 -3.59 -10.73
N ASP A 44 5.26 -2.29 -11.01
CA ASP A 44 6.52 -1.71 -11.51
C ASP A 44 7.26 -0.93 -10.40
N VAL A 45 7.14 -1.41 -9.16
CA VAL A 45 7.87 -0.80 -8.03
C VAL A 45 9.36 -1.04 -8.24
N GLU A 46 10.17 0.00 -8.11
CA GLU A 46 11.63 -0.15 -8.11
C GLU A 46 12.08 -1.15 -7.04
N GLU A 47 12.98 -2.08 -7.37
CA GLU A 47 13.53 -3.09 -6.45
C GLU A 47 14.17 -2.46 -5.19
N LYS A 48 14.65 -1.23 -5.33
CA LYS A 48 15.15 -0.45 -4.20
C LYS A 48 14.05 -0.08 -3.21
N ILE A 49 12.84 0.23 -3.67
CA ILE A 49 11.71 0.63 -2.82
C ILE A 49 11.13 -0.59 -2.09
N THR A 50 11.16 -1.77 -2.72
CA THR A 50 10.63 -3.00 -2.12
C THR A 50 11.50 -3.55 -0.98
N THR A 51 12.81 -3.27 -0.99
CA THR A 51 13.76 -3.75 0.03
C THR A 51 13.92 -2.83 1.24
N GLU A 52 13.30 -1.65 1.22
CA GLU A 52 13.33 -0.73 2.36
C GLU A 52 12.48 -1.26 3.53
N THR A 53 13.09 -1.26 4.71
CA THR A 53 12.44 -1.59 5.97
C THR A 53 11.82 -0.34 6.58
N LEU A 54 10.56 -0.42 6.96
CA LEU A 54 9.78 0.64 7.58
C LEU A 54 9.38 0.25 9.00
N TYR A 55 9.06 1.25 9.83
CA TYR A 55 8.53 1.04 11.17
C TYR A 55 7.17 1.72 11.30
N GLY A 56 6.13 0.94 11.57
CA GLY A 56 4.75 1.40 11.53
C GLY A 56 3.74 0.26 11.65
N ASP A 57 2.46 0.59 11.43
CA ASP A 57 1.38 -0.40 11.40
C ASP A 57 1.21 -0.96 9.98
N SER A 58 1.84 -2.11 9.74
CA SER A 58 1.87 -2.77 8.43
C SER A 58 0.48 -3.24 7.98
N ILE A 59 -0.36 -3.68 8.93
CA ILE A 59 -1.72 -4.16 8.65
C ILE A 59 -2.60 -2.98 8.20
N ARG A 60 -2.51 -1.85 8.88
CA ARG A 60 -3.27 -0.65 8.48
C ARG A 60 -2.81 -0.10 7.15
N LEU A 61 -1.50 -0.09 6.89
CA LEU A 61 -0.99 0.28 5.57
C LEU A 61 -1.52 -0.66 4.49
N GLN A 62 -1.49 -1.97 4.72
CA GLN A 62 -2.06 -2.97 3.80
C GLN A 62 -3.54 -2.73 3.51
N GLN A 63 -4.35 -2.43 4.54
CA GLN A 63 -5.77 -2.11 4.37
C GLN A 63 -5.98 -0.91 3.43
N VAL A 64 -5.25 0.19 3.66
CA VAL A 64 -5.34 1.40 2.83
C VAL A 64 -4.98 1.10 1.37
N LEU A 65 -3.91 0.32 1.13
CA LEU A 65 -3.49 -0.03 -0.22
C LEU A 65 -4.47 -0.97 -0.92
N ALA A 66 -4.99 -1.97 -0.21
CA ALA A 66 -5.97 -2.90 -0.75
C ALA A 66 -7.27 -2.18 -1.14
N ASP A 67 -7.75 -1.27 -0.30
CA ASP A 67 -8.96 -0.48 -0.58
C ASP A 67 -8.75 0.45 -1.79
N PHE A 68 -7.58 1.11 -1.87
CA PHE A 68 -7.21 1.92 -3.03
C PHE A 68 -7.20 1.08 -4.32
N LEU A 69 -6.49 -0.05 -4.33
CA LEU A 69 -6.43 -0.96 -5.48
C LEU A 69 -7.81 -1.48 -5.89
N LEU A 70 -8.66 -1.78 -4.91
CA LEU A 70 -10.03 -2.25 -5.13
C LEU A 70 -10.87 -1.17 -5.82
N ILE A 71 -10.75 0.09 -5.39
CA ILE A 71 -11.39 1.24 -6.03
C ILE A 71 -10.89 1.35 -7.47
N SER A 72 -9.58 1.34 -7.70
CA SER A 72 -9.00 1.41 -9.04
C SER A 72 -9.57 0.31 -9.94
N ILE A 73 -9.54 -0.95 -9.49
CA ILE A 73 -10.09 -2.10 -10.23
C ILE A 73 -11.59 -1.96 -10.50
N ASN A 74 -12.37 -1.39 -9.57
CA ASN A 74 -13.80 -1.18 -9.78
C ASN A 74 -14.07 -0.24 -10.96
N PHE A 75 -13.31 0.85 -11.05
CA PHE A 75 -13.51 1.91 -12.03
C PHE A 75 -12.71 1.74 -13.33
N THR A 76 -11.73 0.83 -13.38
CA THR A 76 -11.07 0.45 -14.64
C THR A 76 -12.02 -0.38 -15.52
N PRO A 77 -12.14 -0.07 -16.83
CA PRO A 77 -12.89 -0.89 -17.77
C PRO A 77 -12.34 -2.34 -17.87
N THR A 78 -13.21 -3.29 -18.21
CA THR A 78 -12.83 -4.69 -18.45
C THR A 78 -11.73 -4.77 -19.52
N GLY A 79 -10.70 -5.60 -19.27
CA GLY A 79 -9.53 -5.71 -20.16
C GLY A 79 -8.50 -4.58 -20.00
N GLY A 80 -8.75 -3.62 -19.11
CA GLY A 80 -7.84 -2.50 -18.84
C GLY A 80 -6.62 -2.88 -18.01
N GLN A 81 -5.94 -1.86 -17.50
CA GLN A 81 -4.72 -2.00 -16.71
C GLN A 81 -4.69 -0.98 -15.59
N VAL A 82 -4.14 -1.37 -14.45
CA VAL A 82 -3.77 -0.48 -13.33
C VAL A 82 -2.25 -0.55 -13.22
N VAL A 83 -1.58 0.60 -13.38
CA VAL A 83 -0.12 0.74 -13.26
C VAL A 83 0.12 1.87 -12.28
N GLU A 84 0.47 1.56 -11.04
CA GLU A 84 0.83 2.60 -10.09
C GLU A 84 2.05 2.15 -9.29
N PRO A 85 3.27 2.46 -9.76
CA PRO A 85 4.45 2.24 -8.97
C PRO A 85 4.46 3.26 -7.82
N PRO A 86 4.41 2.82 -6.55
CA PRO A 86 4.59 3.73 -5.44
C PRO A 86 5.92 4.45 -5.54
N THR A 87 5.91 5.75 -5.27
CA THR A 87 7.14 6.51 -5.03
C THR A 87 7.38 6.58 -3.53
N LEU A 88 8.57 6.21 -3.09
CA LEU A 88 9.00 6.34 -1.71
C LEU A 88 10.05 7.45 -1.60
N THR A 89 9.71 8.51 -0.87
CA THR A 89 10.65 9.60 -0.54
C THR A 89 10.97 9.57 0.94
N GLN A 90 12.25 9.74 1.29
CA GLN A 90 12.69 9.76 2.68
C GLN A 90 13.18 11.16 3.07
N HIS A 91 12.66 11.69 4.16
CA HIS A 91 13.04 12.97 4.72
C HIS A 91 13.66 12.78 6.10
N HIS A 92 14.74 13.51 6.39
CA HIS A 92 15.32 13.48 7.73
C HIS A 92 14.46 14.31 8.69
N LEU A 93 14.05 13.69 9.79
CA LEU A 93 13.42 14.36 10.93
C LEU A 93 14.43 14.39 12.08
N GLY A 94 15.31 15.40 12.07
CA GLY A 94 16.44 15.49 12.98
C GLY A 94 17.59 14.55 12.55
N LYS A 95 18.28 13.94 13.52
CA LYS A 95 19.49 13.13 13.25
C LYS A 95 19.26 11.62 13.19
N LEU A 96 18.17 11.13 13.80
CA LEU A 96 17.97 9.69 14.07
C LEU A 96 16.69 9.13 13.47
N VAL A 97 15.81 9.98 12.94
CA VAL A 97 14.50 9.56 12.41
C VAL A 97 14.43 9.94 10.95
N HIS A 98 14.01 8.99 10.13
CA HIS A 98 13.69 9.20 8.73
C HIS A 98 12.17 9.04 8.56
N LEU A 99 11.53 10.06 8.02
CA LEU A 99 10.13 10.00 7.62
C LEU A 99 10.05 9.49 6.19
N ALA A 100 9.41 8.34 6.02
CA ALA A 100 9.06 7.79 4.72
C ALA A 100 7.70 8.34 4.25
N ASN A 101 7.66 8.92 3.06
CA ASN A 101 6.44 9.33 2.38
C ASN A 101 6.23 8.44 1.15
N LEU A 102 5.11 7.72 1.15
CA LEU A 102 4.72 6.76 0.14
C LEU A 102 3.56 7.34 -0.70
N GLU A 103 3.80 7.61 -1.97
CA GLU A 103 2.80 8.19 -2.88
C GLU A 103 2.31 7.18 -3.92
N PHE A 104 0.99 7.09 -4.10
CA PHE A 104 0.30 6.38 -5.20
C PHE A 104 -0.52 7.42 -5.98
N ARG A 105 -0.58 7.31 -7.32
CA ARG A 105 -1.26 8.30 -8.18
C ARG A 105 -2.43 7.71 -8.96
#